data_AF-A0AAW8AKV4-F1
#
_entry.id   AF-A0AAW8AKV4-F1
#
_cell.length_a   1.000
_cell.length_b   1.000
_cell.length_c   1.000
_cell.angle_alpha   90.00
_cell.angle_beta   90.00
_cell.angle_gamma   90.00
#
_symmetry.space_group_name_H-M   'P 1'
#
loop_
_entity.id
_entity.type
_entity.pdbx_description
1 polymer ?
#
loop_
_entity_poly.entity_id
_entity_poly.type
_entity_poly.pdbx_seq_one_letter_code
_entity_poly.pdbx_strand_id
1 'polypeptide(L)' 'ILAGTPGTFKHIALEEIYALCHAYSATYAMPIALHLDHHESLADIRRKVNAGARSAMIDGSHFPFSENVKLVKSVVDYC' A
#
# COMPACT_ATOMS: atom_id res chain seq x y z
N ILE A 1 2.83 -5.14 -11.30
CA ILE A 1 2.33 -4.73 -9.96
C ILE A 1 1.83 -5.99 -9.27
N LEU A 2 2.17 -6.20 -8.00
CA LEU A 2 1.57 -7.21 -7.13
C LEU A 2 0.78 -6.48 -6.05
N ALA A 3 -0.49 -6.82 -5.85
CA ALA A 3 -1.40 -6.05 -5.00
C ALA A 3 -1.87 -6.87 -3.80
N GLY A 4 -2.06 -6.21 -2.65
CA GLY A 4 -2.66 -6.80 -1.46
C GLY A 4 -3.63 -5.82 -0.80
N THR A 5 -4.79 -6.31 -0.40
CA THR A 5 -5.80 -5.53 0.33
C THR A 5 -5.49 -5.51 1.83
N PRO A 6 -6.19 -4.71 2.66
CA PRO A 6 -6.08 -4.83 4.12
C PRO A 6 -6.35 -6.25 4.62
N GLY A 7 -7.25 -6.98 3.96
CA GLY A 7 -7.54 -8.39 4.27
C GLY A 7 -6.36 -9.31 3.97
N THR A 8 -5.69 -9.13 2.82
CA THR A 8 -4.47 -9.87 2.47
C THR A 8 -3.41 -9.74 3.57
N PHE A 9 -3.18 -8.51 4.05
CA PHE A 9 -2.17 -8.23 5.07
C PHE A 9 -2.56 -8.63 6.49
N LYS A 10 -3.81 -9.05 6.71
CA LYS A 10 -4.24 -9.72 7.96
C LYS A 10 -3.99 -11.23 7.90
N HIS A 11 -3.96 -11.81 6.71
CA HIS A 11 -3.69 -13.23 6.52
C HIS A 11 -2.19 -13.54 6.57
N ILE A 12 -1.37 -12.75 5.86
CA ILE A 12 0.09 -12.76 5.94
C ILE A 12 0.52 -11.29 6.02
N ALA A 13 1.28 -10.91 7.04
CA ALA A 13 1.62 -9.51 7.25
C ALA A 13 2.50 -8.96 6.11
N LEU A 14 2.56 -7.63 6.01
CA LEU A 14 3.20 -6.96 4.88
C LEU A 14 4.68 -7.28 4.83
N GLU A 15 5.33 -7.38 5.99
CA GLU A 15 6.74 -7.60 6.15
C GLU A 15 7.18 -8.92 5.47
N GLU A 16 6.40 -10.00 5.63
CA GLU A 16 6.64 -11.27 4.97
C GLU A 16 6.38 -11.20 3.46
N ILE A 17 5.28 -10.56 3.03
CA ILE A 17 4.98 -10.40 1.60
C ILE A 17 6.03 -9.52 0.91
N TYR A 18 6.50 -8.47 1.59
CA TYR A 18 7.56 -7.60 1.11
C TYR A 18 8.87 -8.36 0.95
N ALA A 19 9.25 -9.18 1.95
CA ALA A 19 10.43 -10.03 1.86
C ALA A 19 10.35 -11.02 0.68
N LEU A 20 9.18 -11.64 0.46
CA LEU A 20 8.94 -12.50 -0.71
C LEU A 20 9.08 -11.73 -2.02
N CYS A 21 8.46 -10.56 -2.14
CA CYS A 21 8.57 -9.71 -3.33
C CYS A 21 10.02 -9.30 -3.59
N HIS A 22 10.78 -8.97 -2.54
CA HIS A 22 12.18 -8.60 -2.66
C HIS A 22 13.03 -9.77 -3.16
N ALA A 23 12.85 -10.97 -2.60
CA ALA A 23 13.52 -12.18 -3.06
C ALA A 23 13.19 -12.51 -4.53
N TYR A 24 11.92 -12.43 -4.92
CA TYR A 24 11.50 -12.65 -6.30
C TYR A 24 12.03 -11.58 -7.26
N SER A 25 12.13 -10.33 -6.83
CA SER A 25 12.72 -9.26 -7.63
C SER A 25 14.17 -9.57 -8.01
N ALA A 26 14.96 -10.12 -7.08
CA ALA A 26 16.31 -10.59 -7.35
C ALA A 26 16.33 -11.83 -8.26
N THR A 27 15.51 -12.84 -7.96
CA THR A 27 15.43 -14.09 -8.75
C THR A 27 15.11 -13.84 -10.23
N TYR A 28 14.17 -12.94 -10.50
CA TYR A 28 13.72 -12.64 -11.85
C TYR A 28 14.49 -11.49 -12.51
N ALA A 29 15.43 -10.86 -11.80
CA ALA A 29 16.14 -9.65 -12.24
C ALA A 29 15.20 -8.54 -12.76
N MET A 30 14.04 -8.39 -12.11
CA MET A 30 13.02 -7.40 -12.49
C MET A 30 12.55 -6.61 -11.27
N PRO A 31 12.47 -5.26 -11.34
CA PRO A 31 11.87 -4.45 -10.28
C PRO A 31 10.39 -4.81 -10.06
N ILE A 32 10.02 -5.07 -8.82
CA ILE A 32 8.64 -5.40 -8.45
C ILE A 32 8.00 -4.22 -7.69
N ALA A 33 6.86 -3.75 -8.20
CA ALA A 33 6.00 -2.82 -7.47
C ALA A 33 4.99 -3.61 -6.62
N LEU A 34 5.20 -3.63 -5.30
CA LEU A 34 4.20 -4.08 -4.32
C LEU A 34 3.26 -2.92 -4.01
N HIS A 35 1.95 -3.14 -4.20
CA HIS A 35 0.90 -2.14 -4.11
C HIS A 35 -0.07 -2.44 -2.95
N LEU A 36 -0.33 -1.41 -2.15
CA LEU A 36 -1.34 -1.44 -1.09
C LEU A 36 -2.71 -1.11 -1.70
N ASP A 37 -3.53 -2.12 -1.91
CA ASP A 37 -4.81 -2.01 -2.61
C ASP A 37 -5.94 -1.68 -1.63
N HIS A 38 -6.85 -0.77 -1.99
CA HIS A 38 -8.01 -0.35 -1.18
C HIS A 38 -7.72 -0.13 0.32
N HIS A 39 -6.66 0.60 0.67
CA HIS A 39 -6.40 0.97 2.07
C HIS A 39 -7.22 2.19 2.47
N GLU A 40 -7.67 2.26 3.73
CA GLU A 40 -8.70 3.23 4.15
C GLU A 40 -8.17 4.34 5.09
N SER A 41 -6.91 4.26 5.54
CA SER A 41 -6.37 5.26 6.48
C SER A 41 -4.91 5.60 6.23
N LEU A 42 -4.58 6.88 6.47
CA LEU A 42 -3.20 7.38 6.43
C LEU A 42 -2.28 6.65 7.40
N ALA A 43 -2.78 6.26 8.59
CA ALA A 43 -1.97 5.60 9.61
C ALA A 43 -1.48 4.21 9.14
N ASP A 44 -2.37 3.42 8.54
CA ASP A 44 -1.99 2.10 8.02
C ASP A 44 -1.06 2.22 6.80
N ILE A 45 -1.36 3.13 5.87
CA ILE A 45 -0.48 3.39 4.72
C ILE A 45 0.90 3.85 5.19
N ARG A 46 0.97 4.78 6.15
CA ARG A 46 2.25 5.28 6.71
C ARG A 46 3.11 4.15 7.25
N ARG A 47 2.53 3.28 8.07
CA ARG A 47 3.22 2.10 8.62
C ARG A 47 3.79 1.23 7.50
N LYS A 48 2.97 0.96 6.48
CA LYS A 48 3.32 0.05 5.38
C LYS A 48 4.33 0.64 4.38
N VAL A 49 4.28 1.95 4.15
CA VAL A 49 5.31 2.67 3.38
C VAL A 49 6.65 2.66 4.14
N ASN A 50 6.64 2.88 5.46
CA ASN A 50 7.84 2.76 6.28
C ASN A 50 8.43 1.34 6.27
N ALA A 51 7.58 0.31 6.17
CA ALA A 51 8.00 -1.08 6.02
C ALA A 51 8.56 -1.44 4.63
N GLY A 52 8.42 -0.56 3.63
CA GLY A 52 9.06 -0.73 2.32
C GLY A 52 8.12 -0.64 1.10
N ALA A 53 6.79 -0.59 1.29
CA ALA A 53 5.87 -0.40 0.17
C ALA A 53 6.11 0.97 -0.51
N ARG A 54 6.00 1.02 -1.83
CA ARG A 54 6.24 2.25 -2.64
C ARG A 54 5.09 2.58 -3.59
N SER A 55 3.95 1.90 -3.45
CA SER A 55 2.74 2.17 -4.21
C SER A 55 1.54 1.90 -3.31
N ALA A 56 0.58 2.82 -3.27
CA ALA A 56 -0.59 2.71 -2.41
C ALA A 56 -1.83 3.33 -3.07
N MET A 57 -2.98 2.73 -2.79
CA MET A 57 -4.31 3.25 -3.08
C MET A 57 -5.00 3.57 -1.74
N ILE A 58 -5.34 4.85 -1.56
CA ILE A 58 -6.23 5.30 -0.48
C ILE A 58 -7.66 5.34 -1.03
N ASP A 59 -8.54 4.52 -0.49
CA ASP A 59 -9.92 4.43 -0.90
C ASP A 59 -10.83 5.25 0.02
N GLY A 60 -11.02 6.51 -0.36
CA GLY A 60 -12.00 7.41 0.24
C GLY A 60 -13.33 7.48 -0.52
N SER A 61 -13.61 6.54 -1.44
CA SER A 61 -14.72 6.66 -2.39
C SER A 61 -16.12 6.68 -1.74
N HIS A 62 -16.23 6.20 -0.51
CA HIS A 62 -17.47 6.22 0.27
C HIS A 62 -17.74 7.57 0.96
N PHE A 63 -16.76 8.48 0.98
CA PHE A 63 -16.92 9.83 1.53
C PHE A 63 -17.46 10.82 0.48
N PRO A 64 -18.11 11.92 0.90
CA PRO A 64 -18.38 13.06 0.04
C PRO A 64 -17.11 13.59 -0.63
N PHE A 65 -17.24 14.20 -1.81
CA PHE A 65 -16.11 14.62 -2.64
C PHE A 65 -15.05 15.44 -1.89
N SER A 66 -15.45 16.43 -1.09
CA SER A 66 -14.53 17.29 -0.33
C SER A 66 -13.74 16.52 0.75
N GLU A 67 -14.38 15.56 1.41
CA GLU A 67 -13.76 14.69 2.40
C GLU A 67 -12.79 13.70 1.76
N ASN A 68 -13.19 13.11 0.62
CA ASN A 68 -12.33 12.24 -0.18
C ASN A 68 -11.05 13.00 -0.64
N VAL A 69 -11.20 14.19 -1.24
CA VAL A 69 -10.07 15.02 -1.66
C VAL A 69 -9.13 15.33 -0.49
N LYS A 70 -9.68 15.69 0.68
CA LYS A 70 -8.87 15.98 1.88
C LYS A 70 -8.08 14.75 2.34
N LEU A 71 -8.71 13.58 2.38
CA LEU A 71 -8.08 12.32 2.76
C LEU A 71 -6.98 11.94 1.77
N VAL A 72 -7.30 11.92 0.48
CA VAL A 72 -6.36 11.60 -0.61
C VAL A 72 -5.16 12.54 -0.56
N LYS A 73 -5.38 13.86 -0.43
CA LYS A 73 -4.28 14.83 -0.33
C LYS A 73 -3.35 14.53 0.83
N SER A 74 -3.87 14.16 2.00
CA SER A 74 -3.03 13.85 3.16
C SER A 74 -2.13 12.62 2.96
N VAL A 75 -2.57 11.66 2.13
CA VAL A 75 -1.77 10.48 1.75
C VAL A 75 -0.76 10.86 0.67
N VAL A 76 -1.16 11.66 -0.32
CA VAL A 76 -0.25 12.17 -1.37
C VAL A 76 0.87 13.03 -0.79
N ASP A 77 0.59 13.88 0.19
CA ASP A 77 1.62 14.72 0.83
C ASP A 77 2.64 13.88 1.63
N TYR A 78 2.25 12.68 2.07
CA TYR A 78 3.11 11.79 2.86
C TYR A 78 3.93 10.82 2.00
N CYS A 79 3.31 10.24 0.95
CA CYS A 79 3.91 9.22 0.08
C CYS A 79 4.88 9.85 -0.93
#